data_AF-A0A9D6K8P2-F1
#
_entry.id   AF-A0A9D6K8P2-F1
#
_cell.length_a   1.000
_cell.length_b   1.000
_cell.length_c   1.000
_cell.angle_alpha   90.00
_cell.angle_beta   90.00
_cell.angle_gamma   90.00
#
_symmetry.space_group_name_H-M   'P 1'
#
loop_
_entity.id
_entity.type
_entity.pdbx_description
1 polymer ?
#
loop_
_entity_poly.entity_id
_entity_poly.type
_entity_poly.pdbx_seq_one_letter_code
_entity_poly.pdbx_strand_id
1 'polypeptide(L)'
;MKKAIITLIILSMPHIAYAVGAGKEAEPATPSDWFFRIINFLLLVGILIYFVGGILKNSLAARKDEVERLLKEAEETAQEAKKRLAEIEARVHRREEEAMAIIEEAKKRGESEKALLIEEGNKVRERLERHAKVRIDQELKKAKDALHIEAVTLTMEFAEKKIKKDFTNKDQENLIEEYLIRIGEKKV
;
A
#
# COMPACT_ATOMS: atom_id res chain seq x y z
N MET A 1 -17.62 -21.23 57.42
CA MET A 1 -16.60 -20.66 58.32
C MET A 1 -17.20 -20.03 59.58
N LYS A 2 -18.02 -18.97 59.49
CA LYS A 2 -18.65 -18.35 60.67
C LYS A 2 -19.46 -19.34 61.53
N LYS A 3 -20.22 -20.25 60.91
CA LYS A 3 -21.04 -21.24 61.63
C LYS A 3 -20.21 -22.22 62.48
N ALA A 4 -19.10 -22.76 61.98
CA ALA A 4 -18.25 -23.71 62.73
C ALA A 4 -17.51 -23.04 63.90
N ILE A 5 -17.03 -21.81 63.70
CA ILE A 5 -16.40 -21.00 64.77
C ILE A 5 -17.44 -20.64 65.85
N ILE A 6 -18.65 -20.27 65.44
CA ILE A 6 -19.77 -20.02 66.35
C ILE A 6 -20.17 -21.30 67.09
N THR A 7 -20.17 -22.46 66.44
CA THR A 7 -20.51 -23.74 67.10
C THR A 7 -19.43 -24.16 68.11
N LEU A 8 -18.15 -23.90 67.82
CA LEU A 8 -17.02 -24.17 68.72
C LEU A 8 -17.04 -23.26 69.97
N ILE A 9 -17.44 -21.99 69.81
CA ILE A 9 -17.65 -21.04 70.91
C ILE A 9 -18.89 -21.42 71.74
N ILE A 10 -19.95 -21.89 71.10
CA ILE A 10 -21.18 -22.36 71.79
C ILE A 10 -20.93 -23.68 72.53
N LEU A 11 -20.05 -24.55 72.04
CA LEU A 11 -19.71 -25.82 72.71
C LEU A 11 -18.80 -25.62 73.94
N SER A 12 -18.04 -24.51 74.01
CA SER A 12 -17.23 -24.15 75.19
C SER A 12 -17.99 -23.32 76.24
N MET A 13 -19.11 -22.69 75.85
CA MET A 13 -19.98 -21.90 76.74
C MET A 13 -20.61 -22.66 77.95
N PRO A 14 -20.96 -23.96 77.91
CA PRO A 14 -21.57 -24.64 79.06
C PRO A 14 -20.64 -24.75 80.28
N HIS A 15 -19.31 -24.69 80.10
CA HIS A 15 -18.36 -24.67 81.21
C HIS A 15 -18.16 -23.28 81.83
N ILE A 16 -18.37 -22.21 81.06
CA ILE A 16 -18.38 -20.84 81.61
C ILE A 16 -19.71 -20.60 82.35
N ALA A 17 -20.83 -21.13 81.86
CA ALA A 17 -22.12 -21.03 82.53
C ALA A 17 -22.15 -21.76 83.89
N TYR A 18 -21.48 -22.91 84.02
CA TYR A 18 -21.28 -23.58 85.31
C TYR A 18 -20.40 -22.79 86.29
N ALA A 19 -19.64 -21.79 85.80
CA ALA A 19 -18.81 -20.90 86.60
C ALA A 19 -19.39 -19.48 86.78
N VAL A 20 -20.46 -19.12 86.05
CA VAL A 20 -21.08 -17.77 86.10
C VAL A 20 -22.50 -17.80 86.66
N GLY A 21 -23.13 -18.98 86.78
CA GLY A 21 -24.55 -19.14 87.09
C GLY A 21 -24.90 -19.84 88.40
N ALA A 22 -24.11 -19.71 89.47
CA ALA A 22 -24.55 -19.92 90.86
C ALA A 22 -23.38 -19.55 91.77
N GLY A 23 -23.62 -18.70 92.77
CA GLY A 23 -22.66 -18.43 93.84
C GLY A 23 -22.45 -19.66 94.72
N LYS A 24 -21.73 -20.65 94.20
CA LYS A 24 -21.01 -21.62 95.01
C LYS A 24 -19.54 -21.23 94.98
N GLU A 25 -19.03 -21.03 96.18
CA GLU A 25 -17.63 -20.81 96.51
C GLU A 25 -16.75 -21.74 95.67
N ALA A 26 -15.62 -21.21 95.18
CA ALA A 26 -14.64 -21.97 94.44
C ALA A 26 -14.17 -23.16 95.29
N GLU A 27 -14.72 -24.34 95.01
CA GLU A 27 -14.19 -25.59 95.53
C GLU A 27 -12.69 -25.65 95.16
N PRO A 28 -11.81 -26.10 96.07
CA PRO A 28 -10.39 -26.18 95.76
C PRO A 28 -10.22 -27.07 94.53
N ALA A 29 -9.64 -26.51 93.47
CA ALA A 29 -9.48 -27.17 92.18
C ALA A 29 -8.87 -28.56 92.39
N THR A 30 -9.71 -29.59 92.26
CA THR A 30 -9.25 -30.96 92.41
C THR A 30 -8.29 -31.28 91.25
N PRO A 31 -7.26 -32.13 91.44
CA PRO A 31 -6.36 -32.51 90.34
C PRO A 31 -7.10 -33.04 89.10
N SER A 32 -8.30 -33.60 89.28
CA SER A 32 -9.22 -34.02 88.20
C SER A 32 -9.75 -32.86 87.35
N ASP A 33 -10.07 -31.70 87.93
CA ASP A 33 -10.61 -30.56 87.16
C ASP A 33 -9.57 -29.95 86.22
N TRP A 34 -8.31 -29.89 86.64
CA TRP A 34 -7.20 -29.46 85.78
C TRP A 34 -6.98 -30.40 84.60
N PHE A 35 -7.11 -31.71 84.83
CA PHE A 35 -7.00 -32.72 83.77
C PHE A 35 -8.09 -32.55 82.70
N PHE A 36 -9.35 -32.35 83.08
CA PHE A 36 -10.44 -32.10 82.13
C PHE A 36 -10.28 -30.78 81.37
N ARG A 37 -9.77 -29.72 82.01
CA ARG A 37 -9.48 -28.44 81.34
C ARG A 37 -8.37 -28.57 80.30
N ILE A 38 -7.31 -29.33 80.60
CA ILE A 38 -6.20 -29.58 79.67
C ILE A 38 -6.69 -30.39 78.46
N ILE A 39 -7.50 -31.43 78.68
CA ILE A 39 -8.09 -32.22 77.60
C ILE A 39 -9.00 -31.36 76.72
N ASN A 40 -9.85 -30.51 77.32
CA ASN A 40 -10.73 -29.61 76.56
C ASN A 40 -9.92 -28.62 75.72
N PHE A 41 -8.87 -28.02 76.29
CA PHE A 41 -7.97 -27.13 75.57
C PHE A 41 -7.25 -27.84 74.41
N LEU A 42 -6.74 -29.05 74.62
CA LEU A 42 -6.11 -29.85 73.56
C LEU A 42 -7.10 -30.22 72.45
N LEU A 43 -8.35 -30.56 72.81
CA LEU A 43 -9.41 -30.82 71.85
C LEU A 43 -9.72 -29.58 71.00
N LEU A 44 -9.82 -28.40 71.65
CA LEU A 44 -10.02 -27.12 70.98
C LEU A 44 -8.87 -26.80 70.01
N VAL A 45 -7.62 -26.95 70.46
CA VAL A 45 -6.42 -26.72 69.66
C VAL A 45 -6.35 -27.70 68.48
N GLY A 46 -6.68 -28.97 68.69
CA GLY A 46 -6.73 -29.98 67.64
C GLY A 46 -7.73 -29.62 66.53
N ILE A 47 -8.95 -29.22 66.92
CA ILE A 47 -9.97 -28.75 65.97
C ILE A 47 -9.51 -27.47 65.25
N LEU A 48 -8.91 -26.53 65.98
CA LEU A 48 -8.42 -25.27 65.40
C LEU A 48 -7.32 -25.51 64.36
N ILE A 49 -6.34 -26.38 64.66
CA ILE A 49 -5.26 -26.72 63.72
C ILE A 49 -5.82 -27.42 62.48
N TYR A 50 -6.76 -28.36 62.66
CA TYR A 50 -7.38 -29.07 61.54
C TYR A 50 -8.11 -28.12 60.57
N PHE A 51 -8.89 -27.17 61.11
CA PHE A 51 -9.66 -26.24 60.27
C PHE A 51 -8.82 -25.06 59.73
N VAL A 52 -7.98 -24.44 60.57
CA VAL A 52 -7.20 -23.25 60.18
C VAL A 52 -5.98 -23.64 59.34
N GLY A 53 -5.37 -24.79 59.61
CA GLY A 53 -4.22 -25.29 58.84
C GLY A 53 -4.55 -25.48 57.36
N GLY A 54 -5.74 -26.01 57.05
CA GLY A 54 -6.21 -26.15 55.67
C GLY A 54 -6.40 -24.79 54.97
N ILE A 55 -7.03 -23.82 55.64
CA ILE A 55 -7.27 -22.48 55.06
C ILE A 55 -5.96 -21.72 54.86
N LEU A 56 -5.05 -21.75 55.83
CA LEU A 56 -3.75 -21.08 55.74
C LEU A 56 -2.91 -21.70 54.61
N LYS A 57 -2.82 -23.03 54.55
CA LYS A 57 -2.06 -23.72 53.49
C LYS A 57 -2.61 -23.40 52.10
N ASN A 58 -3.93 -23.41 51.92
CA ASN A 58 -4.56 -23.10 50.64
C ASN A 58 -4.38 -21.63 50.25
N SER A 59 -4.46 -20.69 51.19
CA SER A 59 -4.23 -19.26 50.93
C SER A 59 -2.79 -18.97 50.52
N LEU A 60 -1.81 -19.60 51.19
CA LEU A 60 -0.40 -19.46 50.85
C LEU A 60 -0.07 -20.13 49.51
N ALA A 61 -0.65 -21.29 49.22
CA ALA A 61 -0.52 -21.96 47.93
C ALA A 61 -1.11 -21.10 46.80
N ALA A 62 -2.33 -20.60 46.95
CA ALA A 62 -2.98 -19.73 45.97
C ALA A 62 -2.16 -18.45 45.69
N ARG A 63 -1.53 -17.86 46.72
CA ARG A 63 -0.62 -16.72 46.53
C ARG A 63 0.64 -17.08 45.76
N LYS A 64 1.22 -18.25 45.99
CA LYS A 64 2.38 -18.72 45.24
C LYS A 64 2.01 -18.97 43.78
N ASP A 65 0.91 -19.68 43.55
CA ASP A 65 0.41 -19.99 42.21
C ASP A 65 0.10 -18.70 41.42
N GLU A 66 -0.48 -17.69 42.07
CA GLU A 66 -0.76 -16.41 41.42
C GLU A 66 0.52 -15.65 41.07
N VAL A 67 1.53 -15.64 41.96
CA VAL A 67 2.82 -15.00 41.66
C VAL A 67 3.54 -15.73 40.53
N GLU A 68 3.53 -17.05 40.52
CA GLU A 68 4.11 -17.86 39.45
C GLU A 68 3.39 -17.62 38.12
N ARG A 69 2.05 -17.56 38.13
CA ARG A 69 1.23 -17.24 36.97
C ARG A 69 1.56 -15.85 36.41
N LEU A 70 1.61 -14.83 37.27
CA LEU A 70 1.94 -13.46 36.87
C LEU A 70 3.37 -13.34 36.32
N LEU A 71 4.33 -14.05 36.93
CA LEU A 71 5.71 -14.06 36.43
C LEU A 71 5.79 -14.71 35.05
N LYS A 72 5.12 -15.84 34.87
CA LYS A 72 5.07 -16.54 33.58
C LYS A 72 4.37 -15.70 32.51
N GLU A 73 3.25 -15.07 32.85
CA GLU A 73 2.52 -14.17 31.95
C GLU A 73 3.38 -12.96 31.54
N ALA A 74 4.13 -12.39 32.49
CA ALA A 74 5.07 -11.29 32.21
C ALA A 74 6.23 -11.75 31.31
N GLU A 75 6.79 -12.93 31.53
CA GLU A 75 7.84 -13.51 30.67
C GLU A 75 7.32 -13.79 29.26
N GLU A 76 6.15 -14.41 29.13
CA GLU A 76 5.49 -14.67 27.84
C GLU A 76 5.23 -13.36 27.10
N THR A 77 4.66 -12.36 27.78
CA THR A 77 4.41 -11.02 27.19
C THR A 77 5.71 -10.35 26.75
N ALA A 78 6.77 -10.43 27.55
CA ALA A 78 8.07 -9.86 27.21
C ALA A 78 8.71 -10.57 26.00
N GLN A 79 8.59 -11.90 25.91
CA GLN A 79 9.06 -12.67 24.76
C GLN A 79 8.25 -12.34 23.50
N GLU A 80 6.92 -12.25 23.60
CA GLU A 80 6.07 -11.84 22.48
C GLU A 80 6.40 -10.43 22.00
N ALA A 81 6.58 -9.48 22.91
CA ALA A 81 6.96 -8.12 22.57
C ALA A 81 8.30 -8.07 21.81
N LYS A 82 9.31 -8.82 22.27
CA LYS A 82 10.60 -8.96 21.58
C LYS A 82 10.45 -9.57 20.19
N LYS A 83 9.65 -10.63 20.05
CA LYS A 83 9.38 -11.27 18.75
C LYS A 83 8.69 -10.29 17.78
N ARG A 84 7.67 -9.58 18.26
CA ARG A 84 6.96 -8.57 17.44
C ARG A 84 7.87 -7.42 17.04
N LEU A 85 8.75 -6.96 17.93
CA LEU A 85 9.72 -5.93 17.62
C LEU A 85 10.68 -6.39 16.52
N ALA A 86 11.27 -7.58 16.65
CA ALA A 86 12.15 -8.14 15.63
C ALA A 86 11.43 -8.34 14.29
N GLU A 87 10.15 -8.75 14.30
CA GLU A 87 9.35 -8.85 13.07
C GLU A 87 9.10 -7.49 12.43
N ILE A 88 8.79 -6.45 13.23
CA ILE A 88 8.61 -5.09 12.75
C ILE A 88 9.90 -4.55 12.15
N GLU A 89 11.03 -4.69 12.84
CA GLU A 89 12.35 -4.28 12.34
C GLU A 89 12.69 -4.97 11.02
N ALA A 90 12.47 -6.30 10.94
CA ALA A 90 12.67 -7.04 9.69
C ALA A 90 11.71 -6.58 8.58
N ARG A 91 10.46 -6.23 8.91
CA ARG A 91 9.52 -5.66 7.93
C ARG A 91 9.97 -4.28 7.47
N VAL A 92 10.45 -3.42 8.35
CA VAL A 92 10.95 -2.08 7.99
C VAL A 92 12.15 -2.21 7.06
N HIS A 93 13.13 -3.05 7.38
CA HIS A 93 14.27 -3.29 6.51
C HIS A 93 13.86 -3.80 5.12
N ARG A 94 12.94 -4.78 5.05
CA ARG A 94 12.43 -5.25 3.76
C ARG A 94 11.72 -4.15 2.97
N ARG A 95 10.95 -3.28 3.65
CA ARG A 95 10.28 -2.14 2.99
C ARG A 95 11.28 -1.12 2.45
N GLU A 96 12.36 -0.87 3.17
CA GLU A 96 13.44 0.01 2.70
C GLU A 96 14.13 -0.58 1.46
N GLU A 97 14.44 -1.88 1.48
CA GLU A 97 15.00 -2.59 0.31
C GLU A 97 14.05 -2.56 -0.89
N GLU A 98 12.76 -2.85 -0.68
CA GLU A 98 11.72 -2.75 -1.71
C GLU A 98 11.63 -1.32 -2.28
N ALA A 99 11.67 -0.30 -1.42
CA ALA A 99 11.61 1.09 -1.85
C ALA A 99 12.84 1.49 -2.68
N MET A 100 14.03 1.07 -2.27
CA MET A 100 15.26 1.29 -3.05
C MET A 100 15.19 0.59 -4.41
N ALA A 101 14.69 -0.65 -4.45
CA ALA A 101 14.51 -1.39 -5.69
C ALA A 101 13.50 -0.69 -6.63
N ILE A 102 12.39 -0.17 -6.09
CA ILE A 102 11.41 0.61 -6.87
C ILE A 102 12.04 1.87 -7.45
N ILE A 103 12.84 2.60 -6.66
CA ILE A 103 13.51 3.82 -7.13
C ILE A 103 14.50 3.50 -8.26
N GLU A 104 15.30 2.44 -8.10
CA GLU A 104 16.27 2.03 -9.13
C GLU A 104 15.57 1.56 -10.41
N GLU A 105 14.48 0.79 -10.28
CA GLU A 105 13.68 0.37 -11.42
C GLU A 105 13.02 1.58 -12.12
N ALA A 106 12.46 2.52 -11.37
CA ALA A 106 11.86 3.74 -11.91
C ALA A 106 12.90 4.57 -12.67
N LYS A 107 14.12 4.70 -12.13
CA LYS A 107 15.22 5.39 -12.79
C LYS A 107 15.63 4.70 -14.09
N LYS A 108 15.81 3.38 -14.07
CA LYS A 108 16.14 2.58 -15.25
C LYS A 108 15.07 2.67 -16.33
N ARG A 109 13.79 2.58 -15.95
CA ARG A 109 12.65 2.77 -16.86
C ARG A 109 12.65 4.17 -17.46
N GLY A 110 12.85 5.20 -16.63
CA GLY A 110 12.92 6.59 -17.09
C GLY A 110 14.07 6.85 -18.06
N GLU A 111 15.26 6.27 -17.81
CA GLU A 111 16.40 6.35 -18.73
C GLU A 111 16.12 5.65 -20.06
N SER A 112 15.54 4.45 -20.02
CA SER A 112 15.13 3.71 -21.22
C SER A 112 14.06 4.45 -22.02
N GLU A 113 13.04 4.98 -21.36
CA GLU A 113 11.94 5.72 -22.00
C GLU A 113 12.45 7.03 -22.60
N LYS A 114 13.34 7.74 -21.91
CA LYS A 114 14.01 8.92 -22.45
C LYS A 114 14.80 8.58 -23.72
N ALA A 115 15.55 7.48 -23.73
CA ALA A 115 16.30 7.06 -24.90
C ALA A 115 15.37 6.75 -26.08
N LEU A 116 14.27 6.04 -25.83
CA LEU A 116 13.25 5.74 -26.83
C LEU A 116 12.58 7.00 -27.39
N LEU A 117 12.19 7.95 -26.53
CA LEU A 117 11.60 9.23 -26.93
C LEU A 117 12.56 10.05 -27.81
N ILE A 118 13.86 10.05 -27.49
CA ILE A 118 14.87 10.74 -28.30
C ILE A 118 15.01 10.06 -29.67
N GLU A 119 15.05 8.72 -29.70
CA GLU A 119 15.15 7.97 -30.95
C GLU A 119 13.91 8.19 -31.84
N GLU A 120 12.72 8.11 -31.26
CA GLU A 120 11.46 8.36 -31.95
C GLU A 120 11.37 9.81 -32.44
N GLY A 121 11.74 10.78 -31.60
CA GLY A 121 11.82 12.18 -31.96
C GLY A 121 12.75 12.44 -33.15
N ASN A 122 13.91 11.78 -33.18
CA ASN A 122 14.83 11.85 -34.32
C ASN A 122 14.23 11.25 -35.60
N LYS A 123 13.56 10.10 -35.49
CA LYS A 123 12.85 9.46 -36.63
C LYS A 123 11.72 10.34 -37.16
N VAL A 124 10.96 10.99 -36.28
CA VAL A 124 9.90 11.93 -36.66
C VAL A 124 10.51 13.15 -37.34
N ARG A 125 11.59 13.71 -36.81
CA ARG A 125 12.31 14.84 -37.42
C ARG A 125 12.77 14.49 -38.84
N GLU A 126 13.44 13.35 -39.02
CA GLU A 126 13.94 12.93 -40.34
C GLU A 126 12.78 12.69 -41.34
N ARG A 127 11.68 12.10 -40.88
CA ARG A 127 10.47 11.92 -41.70
C ARG A 127 9.87 13.27 -42.10
N LEU A 128 9.80 14.22 -41.17
CA LEU A 128 9.28 15.56 -41.43
C LEU A 128 10.15 16.31 -42.43
N GLU A 129 11.49 16.26 -42.28
CA GLU A 129 12.42 16.87 -43.23
C GLU A 129 12.29 16.27 -44.63
N ARG A 130 12.18 14.94 -44.75
CA ARG A 130 11.95 14.29 -46.04
C ARG A 130 10.63 14.73 -46.68
N HIS A 131 9.54 14.74 -45.91
CA HIS A 131 8.25 15.21 -46.42
C HIS A 131 8.28 16.69 -46.80
N ALA A 132 8.96 17.54 -46.03
CA ALA A 132 9.12 18.96 -46.34
C ALA A 132 9.88 19.15 -47.67
N LYS A 133 10.99 18.44 -47.88
CA LYS A 133 11.74 18.48 -49.15
C LYS A 133 10.87 18.05 -50.33
N VAL A 134 10.18 16.91 -50.21
CA VAL A 134 9.28 16.43 -51.27
C VAL A 134 8.17 17.44 -51.57
N ARG A 135 7.57 18.06 -50.55
CA ARG A 135 6.55 19.10 -50.77
C ARG A 135 7.13 20.35 -51.42
N ILE A 136 8.31 20.80 -51.01
CA ILE A 136 9.00 21.94 -51.62
C ILE A 136 9.24 21.66 -53.10
N ASP A 137 9.78 20.49 -53.45
CA ASP A 137 10.06 20.12 -54.84
C ASP A 137 8.77 20.07 -55.68
N GLN A 138 7.69 19.52 -55.12
CA GLN A 138 6.38 19.48 -55.77
C GLN A 138 5.80 20.88 -56.00
N GLU A 139 5.83 21.75 -54.99
CA GLU A 139 5.34 23.12 -55.13
C GLU A 139 6.19 23.96 -56.07
N LEU A 140 7.52 23.76 -56.06
CA LEU A 140 8.43 24.43 -56.98
C LEU A 140 8.17 24.00 -58.43
N LYS A 141 7.90 22.70 -58.66
CA LYS A 141 7.47 22.21 -59.97
C LYS A 141 6.15 22.83 -60.41
N LYS A 142 5.13 22.84 -59.54
CA LYS A 142 3.83 23.47 -59.85
C LYS A 142 3.98 24.96 -60.17
N ALA A 143 4.79 25.69 -59.41
CA ALA A 143 5.05 27.10 -59.65
C ALA A 143 5.74 27.34 -61.00
N LYS A 144 6.72 26.50 -61.36
CA LYS A 144 7.36 26.55 -62.69
C LYS A 144 6.37 26.27 -63.81
N ASP A 145 5.55 25.23 -63.66
CA ASP A 145 4.54 24.86 -64.66
C ASP A 145 3.50 25.98 -64.83
N ALA A 146 3.05 26.60 -63.73
CA ALA A 146 2.15 27.75 -63.77
C ALA A 146 2.76 28.96 -64.50
N LEU A 147 4.01 29.32 -64.18
CA LEU A 147 4.73 30.40 -64.86
C LEU A 147 4.92 30.11 -66.36
N HIS A 148 5.18 28.85 -66.72
CA HIS A 148 5.32 28.46 -68.11
C HIS A 148 3.99 28.64 -68.89
N ILE A 149 2.88 28.20 -68.31
CA ILE A 149 1.54 28.39 -68.91
C ILE A 149 1.19 29.87 -69.06
N GLU A 150 1.51 30.70 -68.06
CA GLU A 150 1.28 32.14 -68.11
C GLU A 150 2.12 32.81 -69.20
N ALA A 151 3.40 32.45 -69.32
CA ALA A 151 4.29 32.96 -70.37
C ALA A 151 3.83 32.55 -71.78
N VAL A 152 3.37 31.30 -71.95
CA VAL A 152 2.82 30.81 -73.23
C VAL A 152 1.55 31.59 -73.59
N THR A 153 0.64 31.77 -72.64
CA THR A 153 -0.60 32.54 -72.83
C THR A 153 -0.30 33.99 -73.26
N LEU A 154 0.59 34.69 -72.54
CA LEU A 154 1.01 36.05 -72.88
C LEU A 154 1.65 36.13 -74.28
N THR A 155 2.47 35.14 -74.64
CA THR A 155 3.10 35.08 -75.96
C THR A 155 2.08 34.83 -77.07
N MET A 156 1.10 33.94 -76.83
CA MET A 156 -0.01 33.71 -77.77
C MET A 156 -0.85 34.97 -77.96
N GLU A 157 -1.20 35.68 -76.87
CA GLU A 157 -1.92 36.95 -76.96
C GLU A 157 -1.13 38.02 -77.72
N PHE A 158 0.18 38.10 -77.51
CA PHE A 158 1.04 39.03 -78.24
C PHE A 158 1.15 38.66 -79.72
N ALA A 159 1.33 37.38 -80.03
CA ALA A 159 1.35 36.87 -81.39
C ALA A 159 0.01 37.12 -82.11
N GLU A 160 -1.12 36.88 -81.45
CA GLU A 160 -2.45 37.17 -81.98
C GLU A 160 -2.61 38.67 -82.28
N LYS A 161 -2.24 39.54 -81.33
CA LYS A 161 -2.28 41.00 -81.53
C LYS A 161 -1.38 41.45 -82.68
N LYS A 162 -0.18 40.86 -82.81
CA LYS A 162 0.75 41.18 -83.89
C LYS A 162 0.24 40.70 -85.25
N ILE A 163 -0.24 39.47 -85.34
CA ILE A 163 -0.86 38.94 -86.56
C ILE A 163 -2.03 39.84 -86.97
N LYS A 164 -2.97 40.16 -86.06
CA LYS A 164 -4.10 41.06 -86.38
C LYS A 164 -3.68 42.43 -86.89
N LYS A 165 -2.55 42.96 -86.41
CA LYS A 165 -2.03 44.28 -86.81
C LYS A 165 -1.30 44.25 -88.15
N ASP A 166 -0.49 43.22 -88.38
CA ASP A 166 0.43 43.14 -89.52
C ASP A 166 -0.12 42.26 -90.68
N PHE A 167 -1.32 41.68 -90.55
CA PHE A 167 -1.94 40.80 -91.56
C PHE A 167 -2.25 41.56 -92.85
N THR A 168 -1.71 41.09 -93.98
CA THR A 168 -1.92 41.67 -95.30
C THR A 168 -2.66 40.72 -96.26
N ASN A 169 -3.26 41.26 -97.32
CA ASN A 169 -3.93 40.45 -98.35
C ASN A 169 -2.98 39.42 -99.01
N LYS A 170 -1.68 39.72 -99.07
CA LYS A 170 -0.67 38.81 -99.63
C LYS A 170 -0.42 37.59 -98.73
N ASP A 171 -0.52 37.78 -97.41
CA ASP A 171 -0.40 36.67 -96.44
C ASP A 171 -1.61 35.74 -96.51
N GLN A 172 -2.81 36.29 -96.77
CA GLN A 172 -4.02 35.51 -96.99
C GLN A 172 -3.93 34.64 -98.25
N GLU A 173 -3.39 35.19 -99.34
CA GLU A 173 -3.21 34.46 -100.61
C GLU A 173 -2.20 33.30 -100.45
N ASN A 174 -1.07 33.57 -99.78
CA ASN A 174 -0.09 32.53 -99.43
C ASN A 174 -0.66 31.42 -98.53
N LEU A 175 -1.50 31.77 -97.55
CA LEU A 175 -2.18 30.78 -96.68
C LEU A 175 -3.11 29.87 -97.46
N ILE A 176 -3.83 30.41 -98.46
CA ILE A 176 -4.71 29.63 -99.34
C ILE A 176 -3.88 28.69 -100.21
N GLU A 177 -2.76 29.17 -100.77
CA GLU A 177 -1.84 28.35 -101.56
C GLU A 177 -1.22 27.22 -100.72
N GLU A 178 -0.76 27.51 -99.51
CA GLU A 178 -0.22 26.50 -98.58
C GLU A 178 -1.28 25.47 -98.15
N TYR A 179 -2.53 25.90 -97.94
CA TYR A 179 -3.65 25.00 -97.61
C TYR A 179 -4.02 24.09 -98.79
N LEU A 180 -4.01 24.62 -100.01
CA LEU A 180 -4.22 23.86 -101.25
C LEU A 180 -3.09 22.84 -101.47
N ILE A 181 -1.84 23.21 -101.19
CA ILE A 181 -0.69 22.30 -101.25
C ILE A 181 -0.80 21.19 -100.20
N ARG A 182 -1.08 21.51 -98.92
CA ARG A 182 -1.23 20.50 -97.86
C ARG A 182 -2.37 19.52 -98.11
N ILE A 183 -3.49 19.97 -98.68
CA ILE A 183 -4.60 19.09 -99.07
C ILE A 183 -4.24 18.26 -100.31
N GLY A 184 -3.45 18.81 -101.24
CA GLY A 184 -2.90 18.08 -102.38
C GLY A 184 -1.89 17.01 -101.99
N GLU A 185 -0.98 17.31 -101.05
CA GLU A 185 0.03 16.37 -100.54
C GLU A 185 -0.56 15.25 -99.68
N LYS A 186 -1.69 15.50 -98.99
CA LYS A 186 -2.40 14.47 -98.21
C LYS A 186 -3.28 13.55 -99.07
N LYS A 187 -3.25 13.73 -100.40
CA LYS A 187 -3.91 12.89 -101.42
C LYS A 187 -2.87 12.10 -102.21
N VAL A 188 -2.03 11.31 -101.52
CA VAL A 188 -1.36 10.11 -102.05
C VAL A 188 -1.37 9.06 -100.96
#